data_AF-A0A3B8I4E1-F1
#
_entry.id   AF-A0A3B8I4E1-F1
#
_cell.length_a   1.000
_cell.length_b   1.000
_cell.length_c   1.000
_cell.angle_alpha   90.00
_cell.angle_beta   90.00
_cell.angle_gamma   90.00
#
_symmetry.space_group_name_H-M   'P 1'
#
loop_
_entity.id
_entity.type
_entity.pdbx_description
1 polymer ?
#
loop_
_entity_poly.entity_id
_entity_poly.type
_entity_poly.pdbx_seq_one_letter_code
_entity_poly.pdbx_strand_id
1 'polypeptide(L)'
;MYDEHPADIGSEVFEREKDAGLLELYELELEKVRDALAREEQGKYGICELCGKEIEPARLQRLSNTTVCAGCAHRTQDRFVRPEEQEIISAGEMADEGEAFDISGHDFYDH
;
A
#
# COMPACT_ATOMS: atom_id res chain seq x y z
N MET A 1 29.95 31.41 4.94
CA MET A 1 28.94 31.48 6.01
C MET A 1 27.65 31.12 5.32
N TYR A 2 27.19 29.88 5.49
CA TYR A 2 25.95 29.42 4.86
C TYR A 2 24.80 30.10 5.61
N ASP A 3 24.04 30.90 4.85
CA ASP A 3 22.83 31.56 5.33
C ASP A 3 21.70 30.54 5.24
N GLU A 4 21.74 29.58 6.17
CA GLU A 4 20.77 28.49 6.25
C GLU A 4 19.47 29.08 6.81
N HIS A 5 18.56 29.47 5.92
CA HIS A 5 17.27 29.99 6.33
C HIS A 5 16.48 28.84 6.98
N PRO A 6 15.80 29.07 8.11
CA PRO A 6 15.03 28.00 8.78
C PRO A 6 13.95 27.38 7.88
N ALA A 7 13.49 28.10 6.85
CA ALA A 7 12.58 27.58 5.83
C ALA A 7 13.24 26.63 4.82
N ASP A 8 14.53 26.83 4.49
CA ASP A 8 15.30 25.96 3.60
C ASP A 8 15.64 24.63 4.31
N ILE A 9 15.95 24.68 5.61
CA ILE A 9 16.16 23.47 6.44
C ILE A 9 14.91 22.61 6.51
N GLY A 10 13.73 23.24 6.70
CA GLY A 10 12.45 22.52 6.73
C GLY A 10 12.14 21.84 5.40
N SER A 11 12.42 22.53 4.28
CA SER A 11 12.20 21.99 2.94
C SER A 11 13.17 20.85 2.62
N GLU A 12 14.45 20.97 2.98
CA GLU A 12 15.44 19.90 2.79
C GLU A 12 15.08 18.64 3.58
N VAL A 13 14.69 18.79 4.85
CA VAL A 13 14.29 17.66 5.69
C VAL A 13 13.05 16.97 5.12
N PHE A 14 12.04 17.73 4.69
CA PHE A 14 10.84 17.19 4.08
C PHE A 14 11.15 16.37 2.81
N GLU A 15 11.96 16.92 1.91
CA GLU A 15 12.34 16.21 0.67
C GLU A 15 13.09 14.91 0.97
N ARG A 16 13.97 14.91 1.98
CA ARG A 16 14.68 13.70 2.41
C ARG A 16 13.78 12.65 3.05
N GLU A 17 12.81 13.07 3.86
CA GLU A 17 11.83 12.17 4.47
C GLU A 17 10.93 11.56 3.40
N LYS A 18 10.51 12.35 2.40
CA LYS A 18 9.76 11.86 1.24
C LYS A 18 10.56 10.80 0.46
N ASP A 19 11.82 11.08 0.16
CA ASP A 19 12.70 10.14 -0.55
C ASP A 19 12.87 8.84 0.24
N ALA A 20 13.02 8.92 1.57
CA ALA A 20 13.09 7.74 2.43
C ALA A 20 11.80 6.90 2.39
N GLY A 21 10.63 7.54 2.45
CA GLY A 21 9.35 6.84 2.34
C GLY A 21 9.15 6.15 0.98
N LEU A 22 9.59 6.79 -0.11
CA LEU A 22 9.56 6.17 -1.44
C LEU A 22 10.50 4.97 -1.55
N LEU A 23 11.67 5.01 -0.91
CA LEU A 23 12.58 3.87 -0.87
C LEU A 23 11.97 2.69 -0.11
N GLU A 24 11.41 2.92 1.08
CA GLU A 24 10.74 1.89 1.88
C GLU A 24 9.58 1.25 1.10
N LEU A 25 8.79 2.08 0.41
CA LEU A 25 7.74 1.64 -0.51
C LEU A 25 8.27 0.68 -1.59
N TYR A 26 9.36 1.04 -2.27
CA TYR A 26 9.93 0.20 -3.32
C TYR A 26 10.53 -1.09 -2.78
N GLU A 27 11.10 -1.07 -1.57
CA GLU A 27 11.62 -2.27 -0.91
C GLU A 27 10.49 -3.27 -0.62
N LEU A 28 9.36 -2.80 -0.09
CA LEU A 28 8.18 -3.63 0.15
C LEU A 28 7.60 -4.22 -1.14
N GLU A 29 7.52 -3.43 -2.21
CA GLU A 29 7.01 -3.91 -3.49
C GLU A 29 7.94 -4.98 -4.11
N LEU A 30 9.26 -4.78 -3.97
CA LEU A 30 10.26 -5.75 -4.40
C LEU A 30 10.15 -7.06 -3.62
N GLU A 31 9.88 -7.00 -2.31
CA GLU A 31 9.64 -8.18 -1.48
C GLU A 31 8.42 -8.96 -1.98
N LYS A 32 7.29 -8.30 -2.24
CA LYS A 32 6.09 -8.95 -2.80
C LYS A 32 6.37 -9.68 -4.11
N VAL A 33 7.16 -9.08 -5.00
CA VAL A 33 7.55 -9.70 -6.28
C VAL A 33 8.44 -10.93 -6.05
N ARG A 34 9.40 -10.84 -5.13
CA ARG A 34 10.26 -11.98 -4.76
C ARG A 34 9.45 -13.14 -4.19
N ASP A 35 8.48 -12.84 -3.34
CA ASP A 35 7.58 -13.83 -2.77
C ASP A 35 6.74 -14.51 -3.86
N ALA A 36 6.17 -13.73 -4.79
CA ALA A 36 5.42 -14.28 -5.91
C ALA A 36 6.27 -15.25 -6.76
N LEU A 37 7.52 -14.90 -7.06
CA LEU A 37 8.47 -15.76 -7.77
C LEU A 37 8.79 -17.04 -6.97
N ALA A 38 9.07 -16.91 -5.67
CA ALA A 38 9.35 -18.06 -4.81
C ALA A 38 8.14 -19.03 -4.75
N ARG A 39 6.92 -18.51 -4.84
CA ARG A 39 5.70 -19.31 -4.88
C ARG A 39 5.48 -19.99 -6.22
N GLU A 40 5.92 -19.38 -7.31
CA GLU A 40 5.95 -20.00 -8.64
C GLU A 40 6.88 -21.22 -8.63
N GLU A 41 8.09 -21.08 -8.09
CA GLU A 41 9.04 -22.20 -7.94
C GLU A 41 8.48 -23.36 -7.10
N GLN A 42 7.64 -23.07 -6.11
CA GLN A 42 6.96 -24.06 -5.28
C GLN A 42 5.69 -24.65 -5.92
N GLY A 43 5.27 -24.18 -7.10
CA GLY A 43 4.01 -24.57 -7.75
C GLY A 43 2.75 -24.11 -7.01
N LYS A 44 2.87 -23.08 -6.15
CA LYS A 44 1.77 -22.50 -5.36
C LYS A 44 1.33 -21.12 -5.86
N TYR A 45 1.88 -20.67 -6.98
CA TYR A 45 1.47 -19.41 -7.60
C TYR A 45 0.00 -19.49 -8.02
N GLY A 46 -0.74 -18.40 -7.79
CA GLY A 46 -2.17 -18.34 -8.08
C GLY A 46 -3.08 -19.05 -7.07
N ILE A 47 -2.59 -19.46 -5.89
CA ILE A 47 -3.42 -19.97 -4.79
C ILE A 47 -3.54 -18.92 -3.69
N CYS A 48 -4.73 -18.66 -3.16
CA CYS A 48 -4.91 -17.71 -2.06
C CYS A 48 -4.36 -18.29 -0.74
N GLU A 49 -3.50 -17.54 -0.04
CA GLU A 49 -2.93 -17.98 1.25
C GLU A 49 -3.96 -18.06 2.38
N LEU A 50 -5.01 -17.25 2.31
CA LEU A 50 -6.02 -17.16 3.37
C LEU A 50 -7.10 -18.24 3.26
N CYS A 51 -7.52 -18.60 2.03
CA CYS A 51 -8.62 -19.55 1.82
C CYS A 51 -8.24 -20.81 1.03
N GLY A 52 -7.03 -20.87 0.47
CA GLY A 52 -6.55 -22.01 -0.32
C GLY A 52 -7.21 -22.18 -1.69
N LYS A 53 -8.08 -21.26 -2.11
CA LYS A 53 -8.73 -21.28 -3.43
C LYS A 53 -7.83 -20.66 -4.49
N GLU A 54 -8.08 -20.99 -5.76
CA GLU A 54 -7.42 -20.31 -6.88
C GLU A 54 -7.75 -18.81 -6.89
N ILE A 55 -6.75 -18.00 -7.19
CA ILE A 55 -6.85 -16.55 -7.37
C ILE A 55 -7.41 -16.32 -8.78
N GLU A 56 -8.28 -15.32 -8.91
CA GLU A 56 -8.91 -14.98 -10.17
C GLU A 56 -7.85 -14.66 -11.24
N PRO A 57 -7.90 -15.29 -12.44
CA PRO A 57 -6.85 -15.08 -13.45
C PRO A 57 -6.80 -13.64 -13.95
N ALA A 58 -7.95 -12.96 -14.03
CA ALA A 58 -8.01 -11.53 -14.35
C ALA A 58 -7.28 -10.67 -13.29
N ARG A 59 -7.31 -11.11 -12.02
CA ARG A 59 -6.60 -10.46 -10.92
C ARG A 59 -5.09 -10.70 -11.03
N LEU A 60 -4.64 -11.92 -11.32
CA LEU A 60 -3.21 -12.21 -11.54
C LEU A 60 -2.62 -11.47 -12.75
N GLN A 61 -3.44 -11.19 -13.78
CA GLN A 61 -3.02 -10.39 -14.94
C GLN A 61 -2.81 -8.91 -14.59
N ARG A 62 -3.60 -8.36 -13.65
CA ARG A 62 -3.52 -6.96 -13.22
C ARG A 62 -2.56 -6.77 -12.03
N LEU A 63 -2.50 -7.75 -11.13
CA LEU A 63 -1.74 -7.77 -9.88
C LEU A 63 -0.95 -9.07 -9.78
N SER A 64 0.16 -9.19 -10.52
CA SER A 64 0.93 -10.44 -10.62
C SER A 64 1.63 -10.85 -9.31
N ASN A 65 1.83 -9.92 -8.38
CA ASN A 65 2.40 -10.21 -7.06
C ASN A 65 1.34 -10.48 -5.97
N THR A 66 0.05 -10.59 -6.32
CA THR A 66 -0.99 -10.84 -5.31
C THR A 66 -0.94 -12.27 -4.77
N THR A 67 -0.97 -12.39 -3.44
CA THR A 67 -0.99 -13.68 -2.73
C THR A 67 -2.39 -14.09 -2.24
N VAL A 68 -3.37 -13.19 -2.40
CA VAL A 68 -4.76 -13.33 -1.94
C VAL A 68 -5.78 -13.14 -3.06
N CYS A 69 -6.92 -13.83 -2.99
CA CYS A 69 -8.04 -13.62 -3.90
C CYS A 69 -8.85 -12.38 -3.52
N ALA A 70 -9.65 -11.85 -4.46
CA ALA A 70 -10.44 -10.63 -4.27
C ALA A 70 -11.34 -10.71 -3.02
N GLY A 71 -12.05 -11.83 -2.86
CA GLY A 71 -12.94 -12.01 -1.71
C GLY A 71 -12.22 -12.03 -0.35
N CYS A 72 -10.95 -12.46 -0.30
CA CYS A 72 -10.14 -12.39 0.92
C CYS A 72 -9.55 -10.98 1.13
N ALA A 73 -9.18 -10.29 0.06
CA ALA A 73 -8.68 -8.93 0.11
C ALA A 73 -9.73 -7.97 0.68
N HIS A 74 -10.95 -7.97 0.13
CA HIS A 74 -12.06 -7.12 0.61
C HIS A 74 -12.33 -7.29 2.11
N ARG A 75 -12.35 -8.54 2.60
CA ARG A 75 -12.57 -8.81 4.04
C ARG A 75 -11.48 -8.27 4.95
N THR A 76 -10.29 -8.06 4.43
CA THR A 76 -9.13 -7.62 5.23
C THR A 76 -9.04 -6.10 5.26
N GLN A 77 -9.45 -5.41 4.19
CA GLN A 77 -9.46 -3.95 4.10
C GLN A 77 -10.48 -3.30 5.05
N ASP A 78 -11.63 -3.94 5.28
CA ASP A 78 -12.64 -3.47 6.24
C ASP A 78 -12.14 -3.41 7.70
N ARG A 79 -10.91 -3.86 8.01
CA ARG A 79 -10.34 -3.81 9.37
C ARG A 79 -9.66 -2.49 9.73
N PHE A 80 -9.47 -1.56 8.78
CA PHE A 80 -9.03 -0.20 9.13
C PHE A 80 -10.21 0.61 9.68
N VAL A 81 -10.53 0.36 10.96
CA VAL A 81 -11.49 1.17 11.71
C VAL A 81 -10.82 2.52 11.99
N ARG A 82 -11.34 3.60 11.41
CA ARG A 82 -10.91 4.97 11.76
C ARG A 82 -11.18 5.18 13.26
N PRO A 83 -10.21 5.68 14.04
CA PRO A 83 -10.41 5.83 15.47
C PRO A 83 -11.49 6.88 15.77
N GLU A 84 -12.18 6.70 16.89
CA GLU A 84 -13.37 7.45 17.32
C GLU A 84 -13.13 8.97 17.47
N GLU A 85 -11.89 9.41 17.64
CA GLU A 85 -11.49 10.81 17.63
C GLU A 85 -11.81 11.61 16.34
N GLN A 86 -12.08 10.96 15.20
CA GLN A 86 -12.44 11.65 13.95
C GLN A 86 -13.93 12.03 13.82
N GLU A 87 -14.82 11.50 14.67
CA GLU A 87 -16.24 11.90 14.66
C GLU A 87 -16.48 13.30 15.25
N ILE A 88 -15.52 13.81 16.03
CA ILE A 88 -15.64 15.05 16.80
C ILE A 88 -15.08 16.25 16.01
N ILE A 89 -14.13 16.01 15.10
CA ILE A 89 -13.62 17.03 14.19
C ILE A 89 -14.57 17.19 13.02
N SER A 90 -15.45 18.21 13.08
CA SER A 90 -16.09 18.71 11.86
C SER A 90 -14.98 19.12 10.91
N ALA A 91 -14.85 18.40 9.79
CA ALA A 91 -13.95 18.76 8.70
C ALA A 91 -14.34 20.15 8.17
N GLY A 92 -13.81 21.21 8.79
CA GLY A 92 -13.81 22.54 8.23
C GLY A 92 -12.77 22.56 7.13
N GLU A 93 -13.20 22.36 5.89
CA GLU A 93 -12.61 22.73 4.58
C GLU A 93 -11.07 22.60 4.38
N MET A 94 -10.37 21.90 5.26
CA MET A 94 -8.94 21.60 5.23
C MET A 94 -8.71 20.19 5.80
N ALA A 95 -9.56 19.23 5.44
CA ALA A 95 -9.10 17.86 5.41
C ALA A 95 -8.30 17.74 4.11
N ASP A 96 -6.99 18.03 4.19
CA ASP A 96 -6.06 17.38 3.28
C ASP A 96 -6.24 15.89 3.59
N GLU A 97 -7.12 15.26 2.82
CA GLU A 97 -7.24 13.82 2.76
C GLU A 97 -5.88 13.36 2.25
N GLY A 98 -4.90 13.28 3.16
CA GLY A 98 -3.62 12.68 2.87
C GLY A 98 -3.98 11.32 2.31
N GLU A 99 -3.82 11.19 1.00
CA GLU A 99 -4.14 9.98 0.27
C GLU A 99 -3.41 8.90 1.04
N ALA A 100 -4.17 8.02 1.71
CA ALA A 100 -3.59 6.79 2.22
C ALA A 100 -2.95 6.19 0.97
N PHE A 101 -1.61 6.28 0.90
CA PHE A 101 -0.89 5.91 -0.29
C PHE A 101 -1.03 4.40 -0.33
N ASP A 102 -2.08 3.94 -0.99
CA ASP A 102 -2.49 2.56 -1.02
C ASP A 102 -1.45 1.85 -1.86
N ILE A 103 -0.42 1.36 -1.18
CA ILE A 103 0.64 0.53 -1.76
C ILE A 103 -0.04 -0.75 -2.21
N SER A 104 -0.52 -0.73 -3.45
CA SER A 104 -1.48 -1.68 -4.03
C SER A 104 -2.79 -1.75 -3.26
N GLY A 105 -3.69 -0.79 -3.48
CA GLY A 105 -5.11 -0.97 -3.23
C GLY A 105 -5.56 -2.25 -3.93
N HIS A 106 -5.75 -3.32 -3.15
CA HIS A 106 -6.08 -4.65 -3.67
C HIS A 106 -7.36 -4.67 -4.51
N ASP A 107 -8.14 -3.58 -4.49
CA ASP A 107 -9.47 -3.46 -5.07
C ASP A 107 -9.52 -2.59 -6.34
N PHE A 108 -8.48 -1.80 -6.64
CA PHE A 108 -8.49 -0.88 -7.80
C PHE A 108 -8.73 -1.62 -9.13
N TYR A 109 -8.46 -2.92 -9.14
CA TYR A 109 -8.50 -3.79 -10.31
C TYR A 109 -9.58 -4.88 -10.22
N ASP A 110 -10.54 -4.80 -9.30
CA ASP A 110 -11.56 -5.85 -9.08
C ASP A 110 -12.90 -5.59 -9.80
N HIS A 111 -12.94 -4.65 -10.75
CA HIS A 111 -14.09 -4.36 -11.62
C HIS A 111 -14.17 -5.27 -12.85
#